data_AF-A0A645AX61-F1
#
_entry.id   AF-A0A645AX61-F1
#
_cell.length_a   1.000
_cell.length_b   1.000
_cell.length_c   1.000
_cell.angle_alpha   90.00
_cell.angle_beta   90.00
_cell.angle_gamma   90.00
#
_symmetry.space_group_name_H-M   'P 1'
#
loop_
_entity.id
_entity.type
_entity.pdbx_description
1 polymer ?
#
loop_
_entity_poly.entity_id
_entity_poly.type
_entity_poly.pdbx_seq_one_letter_code
_entity_poly.pdbx_strand_id
1 'polypeptide(L)' 'MARANGMKVRLIVGEGFNGKTWISHAWNEVYIPEEDRWVNVDPTFYIGGNYFDNEGFNLEHKNRKVAGEW' A
#
# COMPACT_ATOMS: atom_id res chain seq x y z
N MET A 1 11.73 1.16 7.75
CA MET A 1 12.21 2.19 6.81
C MET A 1 11.44 3.49 6.97
N ALA A 2 10.17 3.62 6.56
CA ALA A 2 9.40 4.87 6.71
C ALA A 2 9.30 5.36 8.18
N ARG A 3 8.78 4.52 9.08
CA ARG A 3 8.68 4.82 10.52
C ARG A 3 10.01 5.25 11.15
N ALA A 4 11.11 4.60 10.77
CA ALA A 4 12.44 4.88 11.32
C ALA A 4 12.97 6.26 10.89
N ASN A 5 12.46 6.81 9.79
CA ASN A 5 12.79 8.15 9.31
C ASN A 5 11.75 9.20 9.76
N GLY A 6 10.91 8.89 10.76
CA GLY A 6 9.91 9.81 11.29
C GLY A 6 8.70 10.04 10.38
N MET A 7 8.53 9.23 9.34
CA MET A 7 7.37 9.32 8.46
C MET A 7 6.17 8.60 9.08
N LYS A 8 5.02 9.26 9.07
CA LYS A 8 3.75 8.65 9.49
C LYS A 8 3.36 7.55 8.50
N VAL A 9 3.18 6.34 9.00
CA VAL A 9 2.99 5.14 8.18
C VAL A 9 1.96 4.21 8.81
N ARG A 10 1.18 3.52 7.99
CA ARG A 10 0.27 2.49 8.45
C ARG A 10 0.37 1.22 7.61
N LEU A 11 0.16 0.09 8.29
CA LEU A 11 0.08 -1.21 7.68
C LEU A 11 -1.37 -1.48 7.28
N ILE A 12 -1.55 -1.86 6.03
CA ILE A 12 -2.82 -2.25 5.47
C ILE A 12 -2.85 -3.76 5.26
N VAL A 13 -3.97 -4.37 5.61
CA VAL A 13 -4.32 -5.74 5.20
C VAL A 13 -5.54 -5.68 4.28
N GLY A 14 -5.54 -6.54 3.28
CA GLY A 14 -6.61 -6.61 2.29
C GLY A 14 -6.40 -7.79 1.35
N GLU A 15 -6.79 -7.60 0.09
CA GLU A 15 -6.58 -8.59 -0.96
C GLU A 15 -5.80 -8.00 -2.13
N GLY A 16 -4.87 -8.77 -2.67
CA GLY A 16 -4.12 -8.48 -3.89
C GLY A 16 -4.46 -9.48 -4.99
N PHE A 17 -4.56 -9.04 -6.24
CA PHE A 17 -4.76 -9.91 -7.39
C PHE A 17 -3.40 -10.38 -7.94
N ASN A 18 -3.17 -11.69 -7.99
CA ASN A 18 -1.89 -12.25 -8.45
C ASN A 18 -1.87 -12.63 -9.95
N GLY A 19 -2.81 -12.10 -10.74
CA GLY A 19 -3.03 -12.48 -12.14
C GLY A 19 -3.96 -13.68 -12.35
N LYS A 20 -4.34 -14.40 -11.28
CA LYS A 20 -5.29 -15.54 -11.35
C LYS A 20 -6.43 -15.42 -10.34
N THR A 21 -6.11 -15.12 -9.09
CA THR A 21 -7.05 -15.07 -7.98
C THR A 21 -6.74 -13.94 -7.03
N TRP A 22 -7.74 -13.52 -6.26
CA TRP A 22 -7.55 -12.64 -5.12
C TRP A 22 -7.00 -13.46 -3.95
N ILE A 23 -5.92 -12.98 -3.33
CA ILE A 23 -5.29 -13.60 -2.17
C ILE A 23 -5.11 -12.57 -1.08
N SER A 24 -4.99 -13.02 0.18
CA SER A 24 -4.65 -12.14 1.29
C SER A 24 -3.32 -11.46 1.00
N HIS A 25 -3.30 -10.14 1.18
CA HIS A 25 -2.13 -9.32 0.92
C HIS A 25 -2.02 -8.18 1.94
N ALA A 26 -0.83 -7.63 2.07
CA ALA A 26 -0.54 -6.50 2.94
C ALA A 26 0.42 -5.52 2.26
N TRP A 27 0.15 -4.24 2.44
CA TRP A 27 1.00 -3.16 1.91
C TRP A 27 1.06 -2.01 2.91
N ASN A 28 1.91 -1.02 2.64
CA ASN A 28 2.03 0.15 3.50
C ASN A 28 1.33 1.34 2.86
N GLU A 29 0.82 2.23 3.70
CA GLU A 29 0.48 3.58 3.28
C GLU A 29 1.33 4.56 4.07
N VAL A 30 1.82 5.58 3.37
CA VAL A 30 2.64 6.65 3.93
C VAL A 30 1.85 7.94 3.84
N TYR A 31 1.82 8.73 4.91
CA TYR A 31 1.17 10.02 4.89
C TYR A 31 2.14 11.09 4.35
N ILE A 32 1.68 11.89 3.40
CA ILE A 32 2.40 13.02 2.79
C ILE A 32 1.75 14.30 3.33
N PRO A 33 2.38 14.99 4.30
CA PRO A 33 1.80 16.18 4.95
C PRO A 33 1.53 17.33 3.98
N GLU A 34 2.37 17.50 2.96
CA GLU A 34 2.26 18.56 1.96
C GLU A 34 1.02 18.42 1.07
N GLU A 35 0.49 17.20 0.96
CA GLU A 35 -0.67 16.85 0.12
C GLU A 35 -1.89 16.41 0.95
N ASP A 36 -1.76 16.41 2.29
CA ASP A 36 -2.76 15.93 3.24
C ASP A 36 -3.40 14.58 2.85
N ARG A 37 -2.58 13.63 2.40
CA ARG A 37 -3.08 12.33 1.93
C ARG A 37 -2.17 11.16 2.26
N TRP A 38 -2.78 9.99 2.25
CA TRP A 38 -2.08 8.71 2.35
C TRP A 38 -1.81 8.15 0.96
N VAL A 39 -0.57 7.76 0.72
CA VAL A 39 -0.12 7.19 -0.56
C VAL A 39 0.17 5.71 -0.40
N ASN A 40 -0.22 4.91 -1.38
CA ASN A 40 0.01 3.47 -1.38
C ASN A 40 1.47 3.17 -1.74
N VAL A 41 2.10 2.29 -0.96
CA VAL A 41 3.45 1.81 -1.17
C VAL A 41 3.47 0.30 -1.01
N ASP A 42 3.53 -0.41 -2.14
CA ASP A 42 3.70 -1.86 -2.16
C ASP A 42 4.98 -2.29 -2.90
N PRO A 43 6.06 -2.63 -2.17
CA PRO A 43 7.31 -3.07 -2.76
C PRO A 43 7.32 -4.57 -3.13
N THR A 44 6.20 -5.29 -2.96
CA THR A 44 6.16 -6.76 -3.10
C THR A 44 6.36 -7.20 -4.55
N PHE A 45 5.79 -6.49 -5.50
CA PHE A 45 5.63 -6.99 -6.87
C PHE A 45 6.83 -6.74 -7.79
N TYR A 46 7.92 -6.10 -7.34
CA TYR A 46 9.17 -5.88 -8.10
C TYR A 46 8.98 -5.56 -9.61
N ILE A 47 9.04 -6.55 -10.51
CA ILE A 47 8.90 -6.40 -11.98
C ILE A 47 7.43 -6.27 -12.44
N GLY A 48 6.47 -6.57 -11.56
CA GLY A 48 5.03 -6.61 -11.85
C GLY A 48 4.41 -5.25 -12.20
N GLY A 49 5.04 -4.14 -11.84
CA GLY A 49 4.55 -2.80 -12.19
C GLY A 49 4.93 -1.72 -11.19
N ASN A 50 4.40 -0.52 -11.41
CA ASN A 50 4.52 0.59 -10.48
C ASN A 50 3.39 0.54 -9.44
N TYR A 51 3.72 0.12 -8.22
CA TYR A 51 2.81 0.06 -7.08
C TYR A 51 3.12 1.12 -6.02
N PHE A 52 3.77 2.21 -6.46
CA PHE A 52 3.93 3.43 -5.68
C PHE A 52 2.98 4.50 -6.22
N ASP A 53 2.01 4.89 -5.39
CA ASP A 53 1.11 6.02 -5.61
C ASP A 53 0.49 6.10 -7.02
N ASN A 54 -0.03 4.96 -7.47
CA ASN A 54 -0.56 4.75 -8.81
C ASN A 54 -2.10 4.89 -8.81
N GLU A 55 -2.67 5.61 -9.80
CA GLU A 55 -4.14 5.76 -9.96
C GLU A 55 -4.89 4.42 -10.09
N GLY A 56 -4.28 3.42 -10.74
CA GLY A 56 -4.77 2.07 -10.93
C GLY A 56 -4.49 1.11 -9.77
N PHE A 57 -3.95 1.56 -8.64
CA PHE A 57 -3.59 0.69 -7.51
C PHE A 57 -4.76 -0.19 -7.05
N ASN A 58 -5.97 0.37 -7.04
CA ASN A 58 -7.20 -0.32 -6.61
C ASN A 58 -7.75 -1.35 -7.62
N LEU A 59 -7.19 -1.45 -8.82
CA LEU A 59 -7.55 -2.50 -9.78
C LEU A 59 -7.08 -3.87 -9.31
N GLU A 60 -5.94 -3.90 -8.64
CA GLU A 60 -5.28 -5.12 -8.17
C GLU A 60 -5.19 -5.20 -6.64
N HIS A 61 -5.68 -4.19 -5.92
CA HIS A 61 -5.76 -4.13 -4.46
C HIS A 61 -7.16 -3.76 -4.01
N LYS A 62 -7.74 -4.51 -3.07
CA LYS A 62 -9.08 -4.21 -2.53
C LYS A 62 -9.24 -4.60 -1.07
N ASN A 63 -10.40 -4.27 -0.50
CA ASN A 63 -10.79 -4.63 0.86
C ASN A 63 -9.79 -4.17 1.94
N ARG A 64 -9.21 -3.00 1.69
CA ARG A 64 -8.28 -2.29 2.56
C ARG A 64 -8.82 -2.14 3.99
N LYS A 65 -8.01 -2.55 4.97
CA LYS A 65 -8.21 -2.31 6.42
C LYS A 65 -6.90 -1.93 7.10
N VAL A 66 -6.94 -0.98 8.01
CA VAL A 66 -5.76 -0.60 8.81
C VAL A 66 -5.52 -1.66 9.88
N ALA A 67 -4.35 -2.31 9.83
CA ALA A 67 -3.89 -3.27 10.83
C ALA A 67 -3.04 -2.61 11.92
N GLY A 68 -2.40 -1.49 11.61
CA GLY A 68 -1.64 -0.68 12.57
C GLY A 68 -1.22 0.65 11.95
N GLU A 69 -1.07 1.69 12.76
CA GLU A 69 -0.66 3.04 12.36
C GLU A 69 0.40 3.55 13.34
N TRP A 70 1.42 4.23 12.83
CA TRP A 70 2.55 4.77 13.58
C TRP A 70 2.97 6.14 13.06
#